data_AF-A0AAP6SF38-F1
#
_entry.id   AF-A0AAP6SF38-F1
#
_cell.length_a   1.000
_cell.length_b   1.000
_cell.length_c   1.000
_cell.angle_alpha   90.00
_cell.angle_beta   90.00
_cell.angle_gamma   90.00
#
_symmetry.space_group_name_H-M   'P 1'
#
loop_
_entity.id
_entity.type
_entity.pdbx_description
1 polymer ?
#
loop_
_entity_poly.entity_id
_entity_poly.type
_entity_poly.pdbx_seq_one_letter_code
_entity_poly.pdbx_strand_id
1 'polypeptide(L)'
;MDKQEFINRLSEIKQRFQKEVDELGKQYAREHNPYKVGDIISDHIGAMQIERVQVVLGAYVSVSFNEPYCRYYGIQLKKDGTPLKRQDPTRAIFPQNIKSK
;
A
#
# COMPACT_ATOMS: atom_id res chain seq x y z
N MET A 1 21.31 -1.77 35.67
CA MET A 1 20.18 -2.07 34.80
C MET A 1 19.41 -3.22 35.39
N ASP A 2 18.22 -2.96 35.92
CA ASP A 2 17.33 -4.03 36.37
C ASP A 2 16.51 -4.63 35.20
N LYS A 3 15.68 -5.63 35.49
CA LYS A 3 14.85 -6.30 34.48
C LYS A 3 13.88 -5.33 33.79
N GLN A 4 13.28 -4.40 34.52
CA GLN A 4 12.30 -3.46 33.97
C GLN A 4 12.98 -2.40 33.10
N GLU A 5 14.12 -1.86 33.56
CA GLU A 5 14.96 -0.97 32.77
C GLU A 5 15.42 -1.64 31.47
N PHE A 6 15.83 -2.92 31.53
CA PHE A 6 16.19 -3.68 30.33
C PHE A 6 15.02 -3.82 29.35
N ILE A 7 13.84 -4.21 29.83
CA ILE A 7 12.63 -4.37 28.99
C ILE A 7 12.26 -3.06 28.32
N ASN A 8 12.26 -1.96 29.09
CA ASN A 8 11.92 -0.62 28.58
C ASN A 8 12.91 -0.20 27.49
N ARG A 9 14.22 -0.32 27.77
CA ARG A 9 15.27 0.07 26.84
C ARG A 9 15.27 -0.77 25.57
N LEU A 10 14.99 -2.08 25.68
CA LEU A 10 14.83 -2.96 24.52
C LEU A 10 13.61 -2.56 23.68
N SER A 11 12.49 -2.21 24.31
CA SER A 11 11.28 -1.74 23.62
C SER A 11 11.54 -0.45 22.86
N GLU A 12 12.21 0.53 23.47
CA GLU A 12 12.58 1.80 22.83
C GLU A 12 13.47 1.57 21.60
N ILE A 13 14.47 0.69 21.71
CA ILE A 13 15.35 0.34 20.58
C ILE A 13 14.54 -0.26 19.44
N LYS A 14 13.65 -1.22 19.72
CA LYS A 14 12.82 -1.86 18.70
C LYS A 14 11.88 -0.87 18.03
N GLN A 15 11.22 -0.01 18.80
CA GLN A 15 10.31 1.00 18.27
C GLN A 15 11.03 2.00 17.37
N ARG A 16 12.22 2.48 17.77
CA ARG A 16 13.04 3.37 16.94
C ARG A 16 13.44 2.70 15.64
N PHE A 17 13.99 1.49 15.71
CA PHE A 17 14.41 0.75 14.53
C PHE A 17 13.24 0.48 13.57
N GLN A 18 12.09 0.07 14.10
CA GLN A 18 10.89 -0.15 13.29
C GLN A 18 10.42 1.14 12.62
N LYS A 19 10.50 2.28 13.32
CA LYS A 19 10.13 3.58 12.74
C LYS A 19 11.04 3.96 11.58
N GLU A 20 12.36 3.82 11.74
CA GLU A 20 13.34 4.10 10.67
C GLU A 20 13.11 3.21 9.44
N VAL A 21 12.86 1.93 9.69
CA VAL A 21 12.47 0.93 8.69
C VAL A 21 11.18 1.34 7.94
N ASP A 22 10.14 1.72 8.68
CA ASP A 22 8.85 2.11 8.12
C ASP A 22 8.96 3.40 7.29
N GLU A 23 9.79 4.35 7.73
CA GLU A 23 10.03 5.62 7.03
C GLU A 23 10.76 5.38 5.71
N LEU A 24 11.81 4.55 5.71
CA LEU A 24 12.51 4.14 4.49
C LEU A 24 11.56 3.45 3.50
N GLY A 25 10.76 2.50 3.98
CA GLY A 25 9.81 1.80 3.12
C GLY A 25 8.70 2.70 2.57
N LYS A 26 8.22 3.67 3.37
CA LYS A 26 7.24 4.68 2.90
C LYS A 26 7.84 5.57 1.83
N GLN A 27 9.10 5.97 1.98
CA GLN A 27 9.80 6.77 0.98
C GLN A 27 9.94 5.99 -0.33
N TYR A 28 10.47 4.77 -0.27
CA TYR A 28 10.63 3.90 -1.44
C TYR A 28 9.33 3.72 -2.21
N ALA A 29 8.25 3.33 -1.51
CA ALA A 29 6.94 3.10 -2.13
C ALA A 29 6.35 4.36 -2.78
N ARG A 30 6.59 5.55 -2.19
CA ARG A 30 6.10 6.82 -2.75
C ARG A 30 6.88 7.25 -3.98
N GLU A 31 8.20 7.13 -3.96
CA GLU A 31 9.08 7.50 -5.08
C GLU A 31 8.84 6.61 -6.31
N HIS A 32 8.51 5.33 -6.09
CA HIS A 32 8.27 4.36 -7.16
C HIS A 32 6.78 4.18 -7.51
N ASN A 33 5.89 4.99 -6.95
CA ASN A 33 4.47 4.93 -7.26
C ASN A 33 4.13 5.83 -8.46
N PRO A 34 3.72 5.27 -9.62
CA PRO A 34 3.41 6.07 -10.81
C PRO A 34 1.97 6.60 -10.83
N TYR A 35 1.12 6.22 -9.87
CA TYR A 35 -0.32 6.54 -9.87
C TYR A 35 -0.70 7.46 -8.71
N LYS A 36 -1.71 8.31 -8.92
CA LYS A 36 -2.23 9.24 -7.92
C LYS A 36 -3.74 9.23 -7.87
N VAL A 37 -4.28 9.87 -6.82
CA VAL A 37 -5.73 10.10 -6.68
C VAL A 37 -6.25 10.80 -7.93
N GLY A 38 -7.38 10.31 -8.45
CA GLY A 38 -8.02 10.77 -9.67
C GLY A 38 -7.67 9.95 -10.91
N ASP A 39 -6.53 9.23 -10.93
CA ASP A 39 -6.17 8.38 -12.06
C ASP A 39 -7.14 7.20 -12.19
N ILE A 40 -7.33 6.73 -13.43
CA ILE A 40 -8.09 5.51 -13.72
C ILE A 40 -7.09 4.39 -14.02
N ILE A 41 -7.11 3.34 -13.21
CA ILE A 41 -6.30 2.13 -13.37
C ILE A 41 -7.22 0.92 -13.57
N SER A 42 -6.68 -0.15 -14.13
CA SER A 42 -7.44 -1.39 -14.34
C SER A 42 -6.61 -2.64 -14.15
N ASP A 43 -7.25 -3.68 -13.64
CA ASP A 43 -6.71 -5.03 -13.53
C ASP A 43 -7.53 -6.03 -14.36
N HIS A 44 -7.36 -7.32 -14.10
CA HIS A 44 -8.14 -8.38 -14.76
C HIS A 44 -9.62 -8.41 -14.33
N ILE A 45 -9.98 -7.79 -13.20
CA ILE A 45 -11.35 -7.75 -12.68
C ILE A 45 -12.10 -6.53 -13.25
N GLY A 46 -11.44 -5.38 -13.42
CA GLY A 46 -12.08 -4.17 -13.93
C GLY A 46 -11.32 -2.87 -13.67
N ALA A 47 -11.96 -1.73 -13.98
CA ALA A 47 -11.38 -0.40 -13.83
C ALA A 47 -11.81 0.27 -12.52
N MET A 48 -10.95 1.15 -12.01
CA MET A 48 -11.15 1.91 -10.78
C MET A 48 -10.57 3.31 -10.93
N GLN A 49 -11.32 4.33 -10.50
CA GLN A 49 -10.78 5.67 -10.26
C GLN A 49 -10.21 5.72 -8.83
N ILE A 50 -8.95 6.10 -8.69
CA ILE A 50 -8.26 6.11 -7.40
C ILE A 50 -8.80 7.23 -6.52
N GLU A 51 -9.25 6.90 -5.31
CA GLU A 51 -9.59 7.87 -4.25
C GLU A 51 -8.60 7.86 -3.10
N ARG A 52 -7.90 6.73 -2.90
CA ARG A 52 -6.92 6.56 -1.83
C ARG A 52 -5.76 5.69 -2.27
N VAL A 53 -4.55 6.18 -2.01
CA VAL A 53 -3.30 5.43 -2.13
C VAL A 53 -2.83 5.05 -0.73
N GLN A 54 -2.63 3.76 -0.49
CA GLN A 54 -2.14 3.24 0.78
C GLN A 54 -0.76 2.62 0.58
N VAL A 55 0.23 3.11 1.32
CA VAL A 55 1.54 2.43 1.40
C VAL A 55 1.36 1.10 2.13
N VAL A 56 1.79 0.03 1.50
CA VAL A 56 1.92 -1.29 2.10
C VAL A 56 3.41 -1.51 2.34
N LEU A 57 3.79 -1.38 3.61
CA LEU A 57 5.09 -1.82 4.08
C LEU A 57 5.02 -3.34 4.14
N GLY A 58 5.68 -4.03 3.22
CA GLY A 58 5.84 -5.46 3.39
C GLY A 58 6.43 -5.70 4.77
N ALA A 59 5.92 -6.69 5.51
CA ALA A 59 6.85 -7.42 6.35
C ALA A 59 7.98 -7.82 5.38
N TYR A 60 9.25 -7.67 5.74
CA TYR A 60 10.42 -7.94 4.88
C TYR A 60 10.47 -9.37 4.28
N VAL A 61 9.39 -10.13 4.41
CA VAL A 61 9.13 -11.50 3.98
C VAL A 61 7.63 -11.61 3.61
N SER A 62 7.23 -11.05 2.48
CA SER A 62 6.00 -11.47 1.79
C SER A 62 6.45 -12.15 0.51
N VAL A 63 6.17 -13.44 0.36
CA VAL A 63 6.66 -14.30 -0.75
C VAL A 63 6.31 -13.74 -2.14
N SER A 64 5.36 -12.81 -2.22
CA SER A 64 4.88 -12.20 -3.47
C SER A 64 5.36 -10.75 -3.69
N PHE A 65 5.95 -10.09 -2.69
CA PHE A 65 6.42 -8.71 -2.79
C PHE A 65 7.72 -8.57 -2.00
N ASN A 66 8.86 -8.49 -2.70
CA ASN A 66 10.17 -8.31 -2.08
C ASN A 66 10.44 -6.86 -1.66
N GLU A 67 9.53 -5.93 -1.97
CA GLU A 67 9.69 -4.50 -1.71
C GLU A 67 8.37 -3.82 -1.28
N PRO A 68 8.43 -2.71 -0.53
CA PRO A 68 7.27 -1.88 -0.22
C PRO A 68 6.60 -1.31 -1.48
N TYR A 69 5.28 -1.20 -1.47
CA TYR A 69 4.51 -0.74 -2.63
C TYR A 69 3.25 0.05 -2.25
N CYS A 70 2.61 0.66 -3.24
CA CYS A 70 1.34 1.37 -3.07
C CYS A 70 0.15 0.51 -3.50
N ARG A 71 -0.86 0.39 -2.64
CA ARG A 71 -2.16 -0.25 -2.92
C ARG A 71 -3.22 0.81 -3.16
N TYR A 72 -4.08 0.60 -4.15
CA TYR A 72 -5.05 1.59 -4.60
C TYR A 72 -6.47 1.20 -4.25
N TYR A 73 -7.26 2.17 -3.78
CA TYR A 73 -8.67 2.04 -3.46
C TYR A 73 -9.44 3.18 -4.13
N GLY A 74 -10.72 2.96 -4.44
CA GLY A 74 -11.60 3.99 -4.96
C GLY A 74 -12.82 3.43 -5.67
N ILE A 75 -13.39 4.24 -6.57
CA ILE A 75 -14.66 3.96 -7.23
C ILE A 75 -14.46 2.99 -8.38
N GLN A 76 -15.19 1.89 -8.34
CA GLN A 76 -15.20 0.89 -9.40
C GLN A 76 -16.05 1.37 -10.57
N LEU A 77 -15.52 1.21 -11.78
CA LEU A 77 -16.11 1.74 -13.00
C LEU A 77 -16.62 0.64 -13.93
N LYS A 78 -17.64 0.97 -14.71
CA LYS A 78 -18.08 0.21 -15.87
C LYS A 78 -17.11 0.40 -17.04
N LYS A 79 -17.34 -0.36 -18.12
CA LYS A 79 -16.61 -0.23 -19.39
C LYS A 79 -16.76 1.17 -20.03
N ASP A 80 -17.86 1.86 -19.77
CA ASP A 80 -18.12 3.22 -20.27
C ASP A 80 -17.47 4.31 -19.40
N GLY A 81 -16.73 3.94 -18.34
CA GLY A 81 -16.10 4.88 -17.41
C GLY A 81 -17.01 5.41 -16.31
N THR A 82 -18.31 5.09 -16.31
CA THR A 82 -19.23 5.51 -15.25
C THR A 82 -19.13 4.62 -14.01
N PRO A 83 -19.42 5.14 -12.80
CA PRO A 83 -19.40 4.33 -11.58
C PRO A 83 -20.34 3.11 -11.64
N LEU A 84 -19.91 1.99 -11.06
CA LEU A 84 -20.78 0.85 -10.79
C LEU A 84 -21.85 1.23 -9.76
N LYS A 85 -23.08 0.74 -9.97
CA LYS A 85 -24.20 0.93 -9.03
C LYS A 85 -23.92 0.30 -7.66
N ARG A 86 -23.24 -0.85 -7.64
CA ARG A 86 -22.80 -1.54 -6.42
C ARG A 86 -21.29 -1.42 -6.32
N GLN A 87 -20.82 -0.88 -5.21
CA GLN A 87 -19.41 -0.82 -4.85
C GLN A 87 -19.07 -1.95 -3.88
N ASP A 88 -17.90 -2.56 -4.05
CA ASP A 88 -17.25 -3.39 -3.03
C ASP A 88 -16.23 -2.51 -2.29
N PRO A 89 -16.45 -2.19 -1.00
CA PRO A 89 -15.59 -1.30 -0.22
C PRO A 89 -14.22 -1.92 0.09
N THR A 90 -14.07 -3.24 -0.07
CA THR A 90 -12.80 -3.95 0.19
C THR A 90 -11.92 -4.05 -1.04
N ARG A 91 -12.46 -3.73 -2.22
CA ARG A 91 -11.73 -3.87 -3.47
C ARG A 91 -10.52 -2.94 -3.49
N ALA A 92 -9.38 -3.51 -3.83
CA ALA A 92 -8.14 -2.80 -4.06
C ALA A 92 -7.45 -3.32 -5.30
N ILE A 93 -6.67 -2.48 -5.95
CA ILE A 93 -5.78 -2.88 -7.04
C ILE A 93 -4.34 -2.86 -6.54
N PHE A 94 -3.61 -3.93 -6.86
CA PHE A 94 -2.20 -4.12 -6.54
C PHE A 94 -1.35 -3.74 -7.76
N PRO A 95 -0.17 -3.11 -7.60
CA PRO A 95 0.64 -2.61 -8.72
C PRO A 95 0.93 -3.65 -9.80
N GLN A 96 1.33 -4.86 -9.42
CA GLN A 96 1.64 -5.96 -10.34
C GLN A 96 0.47 -6.45 -11.19
N ASN A 97 -0.76 -6.15 -10.77
CA ASN A 97 -1.97 -6.54 -11.49
C ASN A 97 -2.46 -5.45 -12.44
N ILE A 98 -1.85 -4.25 -12.39
CA ILE A 98 -2.24 -3.15 -13.26
C ILE A 98 -1.76 -3.46 -14.67
N LYS A 99 -2.69 -3.43 -15.63
CA LYS A 99 -2.34 -3.61 -17.04
C LYS A 99 -1.45 -2.46 -17.48
N SER A 100 -0.25 -2.79 -17.97
CA SER A 100 0.60 -1.81 -18.66
C SER A 100 -0.14 -1.31 -19.91
N LYS A 101 -0.06 -0.01 -20.17
CA LYS A 101 -0.56 0.58 -21.42
C LYS A 101 0.26 0.11 -22.61
#